data_AF-A0A850KNF4-F1
#
_entry.id   AF-A0A850KNF4-F1
#
_cell.length_a   1.000
_cell.length_b   1.000
_cell.length_c   1.000
_cell.angle_alpha   90.00
_cell.angle_beta   90.00
_cell.angle_gamma   90.00
#
_symmetry.space_group_name_H-M   'P 1'
#
loop_
_entity.id
_entity.type
_entity.pdbx_description
1 polymer ?
#
loop_
_entity_poly.entity_id
_entity_poly.type
_entity_poly.pdbx_seq_one_letter_code
_entity_poly.pdbx_strand_id
1 'polypeptide(L)'
;MASKHHYLIGSPNHDAPKTVVITGAARGGTSMVAGTVRELGINLGARLGENHEDPQFLPKDLDHIRSIVAKRNEDLDTWGWKMPHSLAYLDEIEADLRNPHIILVWRNVLATALSQVNRSGATIDNALAYSQARLQEMIEQLAKFKSPVLLVNYEQAVRDPEEFVNTLAEYLDVQVTADMKKNCLRFIDPKKGYQQVSETFFEVTEIEGPFVDTVEHIIVPRGLEQVDDTPFYRHVKPNPRFILRTGKPKPLPDDVVVTLENTTNDVSDIKFLLDFDWQFSQNLAFKAKVAPGVHSFRVQSNGKLKRIAVVPSITDDQSDLINVQLLACDQQ
;
A
#
# COMPACT_ATOMS: atom_id res chain seq x y z
N MET A 1 -19.39 2.87 23.39
CA MET A 1 -20.48 3.85 23.14
C MET A 1 -20.97 3.65 21.71
N ALA A 2 -22.27 3.82 21.44
CA ALA A 2 -22.79 3.76 20.08
C ALA A 2 -22.84 5.19 19.51
N SER A 3 -22.06 5.46 18.47
CA SER A 3 -22.24 6.66 17.65
C SER A 3 -23.08 6.32 16.43
N LYS A 4 -23.46 7.32 15.63
CA LYS A 4 -24.14 7.08 14.35
C LYS A 4 -23.25 6.37 13.31
N HIS A 5 -21.93 6.34 13.50
CA HIS A 5 -20.95 5.97 12.47
C HIS A 5 -20.23 4.66 12.76
N HIS A 6 -20.11 4.31 14.04
CA HIS A 6 -19.32 3.19 14.50
C HIS A 6 -19.95 2.56 15.76
N TYR A 7 -19.55 1.32 16.02
CA TYR A 7 -19.94 0.63 17.23
C TYR A 7 -18.71 -0.04 17.86
N LEU A 8 -18.47 0.23 19.14
CA LEU A 8 -17.37 -0.34 19.89
C LEU A 8 -17.86 -1.50 20.76
N ILE A 9 -17.23 -2.65 20.62
CA ILE A 9 -17.40 -3.83 21.47
C ILE A 9 -16.16 -3.94 22.37
N GLY A 10 -16.37 -4.08 23.67
CA GLY A 10 -15.30 -4.05 24.66
C GLY A 10 -14.73 -2.65 24.90
N SER A 11 -13.61 -2.58 25.62
CA SER A 11 -12.89 -1.33 25.90
C SER A 11 -11.42 -1.49 25.54
N PRO A 12 -10.87 -0.66 24.63
CA PRO A 12 -9.45 -0.68 24.31
C PRO A 12 -8.60 -0.32 25.54
N ASN A 13 -7.49 -1.03 25.73
CA ASN A 13 -6.48 -0.64 26.72
C ASN A 13 -5.46 0.27 26.04
N HIS A 14 -5.34 1.51 26.50
CA HIS A 14 -4.48 2.51 25.88
C HIS A 14 -3.07 2.54 26.47
N ASP A 15 -2.86 1.94 27.64
CA ASP A 15 -1.61 2.04 28.41
C ASP A 15 -0.59 0.92 28.08
N ALA A 16 -0.81 0.14 27.02
CA ALA A 16 0.02 -1.01 26.67
C ALA A 16 0.38 -1.05 25.17
N PRO A 17 1.55 -1.61 24.81
CA PRO A 17 1.90 -1.95 23.42
C PRO A 17 0.75 -2.70 22.75
N LYS A 18 0.38 -2.30 21.52
CA LYS A 18 -0.85 -2.76 20.87
C LYS A 18 -0.63 -3.24 19.45
N THR A 19 -1.49 -4.16 19.03
CA THR A 19 -1.49 -4.75 17.69
C THR A 19 -2.79 -4.39 16.98
N VAL A 20 -2.73 -3.62 15.90
CA VAL A 20 -3.92 -3.20 15.15
C VAL A 20 -4.22 -4.17 14.02
N VAL A 21 -5.42 -4.74 14.00
CA VAL A 21 -5.82 -5.70 12.97
C VAL A 21 -6.98 -5.12 12.18
N ILE A 22 -6.76 -4.84 10.90
CA ILE A 22 -7.81 -4.29 10.01
C ILE A 22 -8.29 -5.40 9.08
N THR A 23 -9.57 -5.73 9.17
CA THR A 23 -10.16 -6.81 8.39
C THR A 23 -11.62 -6.55 8.02
N GLY A 24 -12.21 -7.45 7.25
CA GLY A 24 -13.56 -7.32 6.70
C GLY A 24 -13.64 -7.94 5.31
N ALA A 25 -14.81 -7.83 4.67
CA ALA A 25 -15.00 -8.35 3.33
C ALA A 25 -14.07 -7.68 2.31
N ALA A 26 -13.52 -8.46 1.39
CA ALA A 26 -12.82 -7.90 0.22
C ALA A 26 -13.74 -6.93 -0.51
N ARG A 27 -13.21 -5.76 -0.90
CA ARG A 27 -13.98 -4.62 -1.47
C ARG A 27 -14.92 -3.90 -0.49
N GLY A 28 -14.89 -4.25 0.80
CA GLY A 28 -15.67 -3.62 1.87
C GLY A 28 -15.13 -2.26 2.34
N GLY A 29 -14.07 -1.73 1.74
CA GLY A 29 -13.48 -0.45 2.16
C GLY A 29 -12.35 -0.56 3.19
N THR A 30 -11.88 -1.77 3.49
CA THR A 30 -10.73 -2.02 4.38
C THR A 30 -9.47 -1.25 3.98
N SER A 31 -9.25 -0.99 2.69
CA SER A 31 -8.10 -0.20 2.23
C SER A 31 -8.25 1.28 2.57
N MET A 32 -9.46 1.84 2.50
CA MET A 32 -9.69 3.22 2.96
C MET A 32 -9.32 3.34 4.44
N VAL A 33 -9.83 2.43 5.27
CA VAL A 33 -9.55 2.41 6.71
C VAL A 33 -8.05 2.22 7.00
N ALA A 34 -7.40 1.28 6.31
CA ALA A 34 -5.97 1.02 6.50
C ALA A 34 -5.09 2.20 6.10
N GLY A 35 -5.40 2.88 5.00
CA GLY A 35 -4.67 4.09 4.63
C GLY A 35 -4.89 5.22 5.63
N THR A 36 -6.12 5.43 6.12
CA THR A 36 -6.38 6.39 7.21
C THR A 36 -5.59 6.05 8.48
N VAL A 37 -5.56 4.79 8.89
CA VAL A 37 -4.78 4.34 10.06
C VAL A 37 -3.27 4.57 9.88
N ARG A 38 -2.75 4.41 8.65
CA ARG A 38 -1.36 4.77 8.33
C ARG A 38 -1.10 6.27 8.35
N GLU A 39 -2.04 7.08 7.86
CA GLU A 39 -1.96 8.54 7.96
C GLU A 39 -2.04 9.05 9.40
N LEU A 40 -2.62 8.24 10.30
CA LEU A 40 -2.54 8.41 11.76
C LEU A 40 -1.21 7.92 12.35
N GLY A 41 -0.24 7.51 11.53
CA GLY A 41 1.11 7.15 11.96
C GLY A 41 1.27 5.71 12.46
N ILE A 42 0.25 4.87 12.37
CA ILE A 42 0.36 3.46 12.75
C ILE A 42 1.09 2.67 11.66
N ASN A 43 2.14 1.95 12.05
CA ASN A 43 2.90 1.10 11.14
C ASN A 43 2.11 -0.18 10.82
N LEU A 44 1.59 -0.30 9.58
CA LEU A 44 0.90 -1.51 9.10
C LEU A 44 1.79 -2.48 8.31
N GLY A 45 3.11 -2.27 8.35
CA GLY A 45 4.09 -2.94 7.51
C GLY A 45 4.74 -1.98 6.51
N ALA A 46 5.89 -2.39 5.98
CA ALA A 46 6.65 -1.61 5.02
C ALA A 46 6.20 -1.91 3.57
N ARG A 47 6.34 -0.91 2.70
CA ARG A 47 6.23 -1.07 1.24
C ARG A 47 4.90 -1.66 0.78
N LEU A 48 3.83 -1.25 1.44
CA LEU A 48 2.47 -1.62 1.11
C LEU A 48 2.03 -0.89 -0.15
N GLY A 49 1.23 -1.56 -0.97
CA GLY A 49 0.65 -0.95 -2.16
C GLY A 49 -0.58 -0.11 -1.83
N GLU A 50 -1.32 0.27 -2.85
CA GLU A 50 -2.56 1.05 -2.72
C GLU A 50 -3.70 0.28 -2.04
N ASN A 51 -3.62 -1.05 -2.00
CA ASN A 51 -4.55 -1.90 -1.25
C ASN A 51 -4.21 -1.98 0.25
N HIS A 52 -3.03 -1.49 0.63
CA HIS A 52 -2.43 -1.53 1.97
C HIS A 52 -2.39 -2.92 2.61
N GLU A 53 -2.30 -3.97 1.80
CA GLU A 53 -2.16 -5.33 2.31
C GLU A 53 -0.71 -5.64 2.56
N ASP A 54 -0.46 -6.26 3.71
CA ASP A 54 0.86 -6.69 4.11
C ASP A 54 1.20 -8.05 3.48
N PRO A 55 2.15 -8.12 2.54
CA PRO A 55 2.48 -9.38 1.88
C PRO A 55 2.94 -10.49 2.83
N GLN A 56 3.47 -10.14 4.00
CA GLN A 56 3.92 -11.12 5.00
C GLN A 56 2.75 -11.90 5.63
N PHE A 57 1.52 -11.39 5.50
CA PHE A 57 0.30 -12.04 5.99
C PHE A 57 -0.55 -12.65 4.85
N LEU A 58 -0.01 -12.71 3.62
CA LEU A 58 -0.65 -13.43 2.51
C LEU A 58 -0.62 -14.95 2.70
N PRO A 59 0.49 -15.58 3.17
CA PRO A 59 0.49 -17.00 3.47
C PRO A 59 -0.53 -17.33 4.55
N LYS A 60 -1.17 -18.50 4.44
CA LYS A 60 -2.11 -19.02 5.45
C LYS A 60 -1.45 -19.95 6.47
N ASP A 61 -0.13 -20.07 6.41
CA ASP A 61 0.64 -20.86 7.36
C ASP A 61 0.70 -20.14 8.70
N LEU A 62 0.09 -20.74 9.73
CA LEU A 62 0.00 -20.12 11.06
C LEU A 62 1.36 -19.98 11.73
N ASP A 63 2.29 -20.92 11.50
CA ASP A 63 3.62 -20.85 12.11
C ASP A 63 4.43 -19.69 11.50
N HIS A 64 4.31 -19.50 10.18
CA HIS A 64 4.81 -18.31 9.53
C HIS A 64 4.20 -17.03 10.12
N ILE A 65 2.86 -16.95 10.21
CA ILE A 65 2.17 -15.76 10.75
C ILE A 65 2.63 -15.47 12.19
N ARG A 66 2.70 -16.48 13.06
CA ARG A 66 3.20 -16.33 14.44
C ARG A 66 4.64 -15.83 14.48
N SER A 67 5.50 -16.30 13.58
CA SER A 67 6.88 -15.81 13.50
C SER A 67 6.94 -14.31 13.15
N ILE A 68 6.08 -13.83 12.23
CA ILE A 68 5.98 -12.41 11.89
C ILE A 68 5.44 -11.60 13.06
N VAL A 69 4.39 -12.08 13.73
CA VAL A 69 3.82 -11.46 14.94
C VAL A 69 4.88 -11.32 16.03
N ALA A 70 5.60 -12.39 16.35
CA ALA A 70 6.65 -12.40 17.36
C ALA A 70 7.75 -11.39 17.04
N LYS A 71 8.22 -11.37 15.78
CA LYS A 71 9.24 -10.41 15.34
C LYS A 71 8.78 -8.96 15.50
N ARG A 72 7.54 -8.64 15.12
CA ARG A 72 7.01 -7.28 15.24
C ARG A 72 6.70 -6.88 16.67
N ASN A 73 6.30 -7.82 17.51
CA ASN A 73 6.14 -7.60 18.94
C ASN A 73 7.48 -7.23 19.61
N GLU A 74 8.59 -7.76 19.12
CA GLU A 74 9.93 -7.39 19.58
C GLU A 74 10.37 -6.02 19.06
N ASP A 75 10.08 -5.70 17.78
CA ASP A 75 10.62 -4.52 17.12
C ASP A 75 9.85 -3.21 17.37
N LEU A 76 8.55 -3.30 17.67
CA LEU A 76 7.65 -2.15 17.65
C LEU A 76 6.70 -2.18 18.84
N ASP A 77 6.44 -1.06 19.49
CA ASP A 77 5.42 -0.98 20.54
C ASP A 77 3.99 -0.99 19.98
N THR A 78 3.79 -0.26 18.88
CA THR A 78 2.51 -0.19 18.18
C THR A 78 2.71 -0.51 16.71
N TRP A 79 2.01 -1.55 16.25
CA TRP A 79 2.05 -1.98 14.86
C TRP A 79 0.74 -2.64 14.48
N GLY A 80 0.56 -2.94 13.19
CA GLY A 80 -0.60 -3.67 12.74
C GLY A 80 -0.43 -4.29 11.37
N TRP A 81 -1.52 -4.78 10.83
CA TRP A 81 -1.63 -5.13 9.42
C TRP A 81 -3.08 -5.00 8.96
N LYS A 82 -3.25 -4.88 7.66
CA LYS A 82 -4.55 -5.05 7.01
C LYS A 82 -4.50 -6.30 6.16
N MET A 83 -5.48 -7.18 6.36
CA MET A 83 -5.72 -8.30 5.46
C MET A 83 -7.19 -8.73 5.54
N PRO A 84 -7.96 -8.68 4.43
CA PRO A 84 -9.36 -9.09 4.44
C PRO A 84 -9.58 -10.53 4.91
N HIS A 85 -8.64 -11.44 4.60
CA HIS A 85 -8.74 -12.85 5.01
C HIS A 85 -8.18 -13.14 6.41
N SER A 86 -7.75 -12.14 7.19
CA SER A 86 -7.35 -12.36 8.59
C SER A 86 -8.43 -13.06 9.40
N LEU A 87 -9.71 -12.84 9.08
CA LEU A 87 -10.86 -13.49 9.72
C LEU A 87 -10.76 -15.02 9.75
N ALA A 88 -10.04 -15.63 8.81
CA ALA A 88 -9.91 -17.07 8.71
C ALA A 88 -8.97 -17.69 9.76
N TYR A 89 -8.11 -16.89 10.41
CA TYR A 89 -7.09 -17.38 11.34
C TYR A 89 -6.96 -16.52 12.61
N LEU A 90 -7.71 -15.42 12.74
CA LEU A 90 -7.51 -14.47 13.82
C LEU A 90 -7.81 -15.08 15.20
N ASP A 91 -8.80 -15.97 15.30
CA ASP A 91 -9.11 -16.68 16.56
C ASP A 91 -7.97 -17.62 17.01
N GLU A 92 -7.25 -18.21 16.06
CA GLU A 92 -6.13 -19.13 16.28
C GLU A 92 -4.82 -18.44 16.72
N ILE A 93 -4.69 -17.13 16.44
CA ILE A 93 -3.49 -16.34 16.77
C ILE A 93 -3.76 -15.20 17.75
N GLU A 94 -5.00 -14.96 18.18
CA GLU A 94 -5.37 -13.82 19.03
C GLU A 94 -4.52 -13.74 20.31
N ALA A 95 -4.19 -14.90 20.88
CA ALA A 95 -3.35 -15.02 22.08
C ALA A 95 -1.87 -14.63 21.84
N ASP A 96 -1.40 -14.66 20.59
CA ASP A 96 -0.05 -14.24 20.21
C ASP A 96 0.05 -12.71 20.03
N LEU A 97 -1.10 -12.01 19.95
CA LEU A 97 -1.16 -10.57 19.74
C LEU A 97 -1.08 -9.81 21.07
N ARG A 98 -0.32 -8.72 21.11
CA ARG A 98 -0.29 -7.82 22.27
C ARG A 98 -1.45 -6.85 22.18
N ASN A 99 -2.33 -6.87 23.17
CA ASN A 99 -3.44 -5.91 23.32
C ASN A 99 -4.12 -5.59 21.97
N PRO A 100 -4.68 -6.61 21.28
CA PRO A 100 -5.14 -6.43 19.91
C PRO A 100 -6.32 -5.46 19.83
N HIS A 101 -6.24 -4.54 18.86
CA HIS A 101 -7.29 -3.58 18.51
C HIS A 101 -7.83 -3.96 17.13
N ILE A 102 -9.00 -4.57 17.11
CA ILE A 102 -9.59 -5.11 15.88
C ILE A 102 -10.48 -4.03 15.26
N ILE A 103 -10.21 -3.68 14.00
CA ILE A 103 -11.06 -2.81 13.19
C ILE A 103 -11.74 -3.66 12.12
N LEU A 104 -13.04 -3.88 12.28
CA LEU A 104 -13.85 -4.69 11.38
C LEU A 104 -14.70 -3.79 10.49
N VAL A 105 -14.39 -3.77 9.20
CA VAL A 105 -15.03 -2.85 8.25
C VAL A 105 -16.26 -3.49 7.61
N TRP A 106 -17.38 -2.81 7.78
CA TRP A 106 -18.69 -3.19 7.27
C TRP A 106 -19.08 -2.31 6.08
N ARG A 107 -19.68 -2.91 5.05
CA ARG A 107 -20.16 -2.20 3.88
C ARG A 107 -21.46 -2.80 3.38
N ASN A 108 -22.27 -2.01 2.68
CA ASN A 108 -23.43 -2.52 1.98
C ASN A 108 -23.05 -3.69 1.04
N VAL A 109 -23.78 -4.80 1.13
CA VAL A 109 -23.50 -6.04 0.39
C VAL A 109 -23.60 -5.84 -1.13
N LEU A 110 -24.58 -5.06 -1.61
CA LEU A 110 -24.73 -4.76 -3.02
C LEU A 110 -23.59 -3.86 -3.52
N ALA A 111 -23.19 -2.85 -2.75
CA ALA A 111 -22.05 -2.01 -3.10
C ALA A 111 -20.74 -2.81 -3.19
N THR A 112 -20.57 -3.80 -2.30
CA THR A 112 -19.43 -4.72 -2.30
C THR A 112 -19.46 -5.60 -3.54
N ALA A 113 -20.61 -6.21 -3.85
CA ALA A 113 -20.81 -7.05 -5.03
C ALA A 113 -20.57 -6.28 -6.34
N LEU A 114 -21.13 -5.08 -6.50
CA LEU A 114 -20.87 -4.23 -7.67
C LEU A 114 -19.40 -3.87 -7.80
N SER A 115 -18.71 -3.59 -6.68
CA SER A 115 -17.26 -3.37 -6.74
C SER A 115 -16.48 -4.62 -7.14
N GLN A 116 -16.95 -5.83 -6.81
CA GLN A 116 -16.35 -7.08 -7.25
C GLN A 116 -16.52 -7.26 -8.75
N VAL A 117 -17.75 -7.11 -9.27
CA VAL A 117 -18.07 -7.18 -10.71
C VAL A 117 -17.12 -6.28 -11.51
N ASN A 118 -16.96 -5.01 -11.08
CA ASN A 118 -16.12 -4.03 -11.76
C ASN A 118 -14.61 -4.36 -11.74
N ARG A 119 -14.15 -5.28 -10.89
CA ARG A 119 -12.71 -5.55 -10.67
C ARG A 119 -12.27 -6.95 -11.07
N SER A 120 -13.15 -7.94 -10.97
CA SER A 120 -12.87 -9.34 -11.30
C SER A 120 -13.61 -9.86 -12.52
N GLY A 121 -14.58 -9.10 -13.06
CA GLY A 121 -15.44 -9.55 -14.16
C GLY A 121 -16.45 -10.63 -13.76
N ALA A 122 -16.66 -10.85 -12.45
CA ALA A 122 -17.67 -11.77 -11.95
C ALA A 122 -19.09 -11.34 -12.35
N THR A 123 -20.03 -12.30 -12.45
CA THR A 123 -21.46 -11.99 -12.57
C THR A 123 -22.00 -11.42 -11.26
N ILE A 124 -23.08 -10.63 -11.34
CA ILE A 124 -23.68 -10.01 -10.16
C ILE A 124 -24.17 -11.05 -9.13
N ASP A 125 -24.75 -12.17 -9.58
CA ASP A 125 -25.24 -13.23 -8.69
C ASP A 125 -24.09 -13.88 -7.90
N ASN A 126 -22.98 -14.21 -8.58
CA ASN A 126 -21.80 -14.76 -7.93
C ASN A 126 -21.16 -13.74 -6.97
N ALA A 127 -21.11 -12.47 -7.36
CA ALA A 127 -20.56 -11.41 -6.52
C ALA A 127 -21.40 -11.14 -5.27
N LEU A 128 -22.73 -11.22 -5.37
CA LEU A 128 -23.66 -11.11 -4.25
C LEU A 128 -23.52 -12.30 -3.31
N ALA A 129 -23.53 -13.53 -3.84
CA ALA A 129 -23.35 -14.73 -3.04
C ALA A 129 -22.02 -14.72 -2.29
N TYR A 130 -20.93 -14.33 -2.96
CA TYR A 130 -19.62 -14.16 -2.33
C TYR A 130 -19.64 -13.11 -1.22
N SER A 131 -20.19 -11.93 -1.50
CA SER A 131 -20.24 -10.82 -0.52
C SER A 131 -21.09 -11.17 0.71
N GLN A 132 -22.21 -11.87 0.51
CA GLN A 132 -23.06 -12.36 1.58
C GLN A 132 -22.35 -13.43 2.43
N ALA A 133 -21.62 -14.36 1.80
CA ALA A 133 -20.87 -15.38 2.53
C ALA A 133 -19.76 -14.76 3.40
N ARG A 134 -19.05 -13.74 2.88
CA ARG A 134 -18.04 -13.00 3.67
C ARG A 134 -18.67 -12.25 4.84
N LEU A 135 -19.86 -11.67 4.64
CA LEU A 135 -20.60 -11.00 5.71
C LEU A 135 -21.00 -11.97 6.83
N GLN A 136 -21.45 -13.17 6.47
CA GLN A 136 -21.81 -14.22 7.42
C GLN A 136 -20.59 -14.65 8.24
N GLU A 137 -19.44 -14.86 7.59
CA GLU A 137 -18.18 -15.18 8.26
C GLU A 137 -17.76 -14.07 9.24
N MET A 138 -17.92 -12.80 8.88
CA MET A 138 -17.66 -11.67 9.78
C MET A 138 -18.55 -11.71 11.03
N ILE A 139 -19.84 -12.03 10.88
CA ILE A 139 -20.79 -12.15 12.00
C ILE A 139 -20.38 -13.29 12.94
N GLU A 140 -20.01 -14.44 12.38
CA GLU A 140 -19.58 -15.61 13.15
C GLU A 140 -18.29 -15.34 13.91
N GLN A 141 -17.32 -14.66 13.30
CA GLN A 141 -16.06 -14.30 13.95
C GLN A 141 -16.25 -13.22 15.02
N LEU A 142 -17.17 -12.28 14.82
CA LEU A 142 -17.46 -11.25 15.81
C LEU A 142 -17.89 -11.83 17.17
N ALA A 143 -18.59 -12.97 17.16
CA ALA A 143 -19.00 -13.66 18.39
C ALA A 143 -17.84 -14.34 19.12
N LYS A 144 -16.70 -14.54 18.46
CA LYS A 144 -15.52 -15.23 19.02
C LYS A 144 -14.47 -14.27 19.58
N PHE A 145 -14.39 -13.04 19.06
CA PHE A 145 -13.39 -12.07 19.50
C PHE A 145 -13.51 -11.78 20.99
N LYS A 146 -12.39 -11.90 21.69
CA LYS A 146 -12.28 -11.54 23.12
C LYS A 146 -11.75 -10.13 23.29
N SER A 147 -11.19 -9.58 22.22
CA SER A 147 -10.53 -8.30 22.19
C SER A 147 -11.46 -7.16 21.77
N PRO A 148 -11.10 -5.90 22.07
CA PRO A 148 -11.88 -4.76 21.65
C PRO A 148 -12.03 -4.70 20.13
N VAL A 149 -13.26 -4.50 19.65
CA VAL A 149 -13.58 -4.42 18.22
C VAL A 149 -14.26 -3.10 17.91
N LEU A 150 -13.68 -2.32 17.00
CA LEU A 150 -14.34 -1.19 16.36
C LEU A 150 -15.02 -1.66 15.07
N LEU A 151 -16.35 -1.65 15.07
CA LEU A 151 -17.16 -1.85 13.87
C LEU A 151 -17.27 -0.54 13.11
N VAL A 152 -16.71 -0.51 11.90
CA VAL A 152 -16.72 0.67 11.02
C VAL A 152 -17.76 0.49 9.94
N ASN A 153 -18.74 1.39 9.86
CA ASN A 153 -19.64 1.45 8.71
C ASN A 153 -19.01 2.32 7.60
N TYR A 154 -18.65 1.70 6.47
CA TYR A 154 -17.98 2.36 5.36
C TYR A 154 -18.77 3.56 4.81
N GLU A 155 -20.08 3.40 4.57
CA GLU A 155 -20.92 4.46 4.04
C GLU A 155 -20.96 5.68 4.97
N GLN A 156 -20.99 5.43 6.28
CA GLN A 156 -20.97 6.49 7.30
C GLN A 156 -19.60 7.17 7.41
N ALA A 157 -18.53 6.40 7.33
CA ALA A 157 -17.16 6.92 7.39
C ALA A 157 -16.84 7.83 6.20
N VAL A 158 -17.33 7.50 5.01
CA VAL A 158 -17.21 8.36 3.81
C VAL A 158 -18.08 9.60 3.91
N ARG A 159 -19.27 9.49 4.50
CA ARG A 159 -20.22 10.61 4.62
C ARG A 159 -19.75 11.67 5.61
N ASP A 160 -19.12 11.25 6.71
CA ASP A 160 -18.60 12.12 7.75
C ASP A 160 -17.13 11.75 8.08
N PRO A 161 -16.19 12.13 7.20
CA PRO A 161 -14.80 11.71 7.34
C PRO A 161 -14.11 12.33 8.56
N GLU A 162 -14.53 13.51 9.02
CA GLU A 162 -13.97 14.12 10.22
C GLU A 162 -14.28 13.32 11.48
N GLU A 163 -15.55 12.97 11.67
CA GLU A 163 -15.98 12.18 12.82
C GLU A 163 -15.36 10.77 12.78
N PHE A 164 -15.23 10.19 11.60
CA PHE A 164 -14.55 8.91 11.43
C PHE A 164 -13.06 8.97 11.82
N VAL A 165 -12.33 10.02 11.42
CA VAL A 165 -10.93 10.20 11.79
C VAL A 165 -10.79 10.39 13.31
N ASN A 166 -11.67 11.19 13.92
CA ASN A 166 -11.68 11.37 15.38
C ASN A 166 -11.95 10.05 16.10
N THR A 167 -12.91 9.26 15.62
CA THR A 167 -13.23 7.93 16.15
C THR A 167 -12.01 7.02 16.11
N LEU A 168 -11.33 6.93 14.96
CA LEU A 168 -10.15 6.08 14.80
C LEU A 168 -9.03 6.53 15.74
N ALA A 169 -8.80 7.83 15.84
CA ALA A 169 -7.78 8.38 16.72
C ALA A 169 -8.08 8.08 18.19
N GLU A 170 -9.32 8.25 18.64
CA GLU A 170 -9.75 7.91 20.00
C GLU A 170 -9.57 6.40 20.26
N TYR A 171 -10.07 5.55 19.37
CA TYR A 171 -9.99 4.10 19.52
C TYR A 171 -8.54 3.57 19.52
N LEU A 172 -7.64 4.22 18.77
CA LEU A 172 -6.24 3.83 18.67
C LEU A 172 -5.33 4.56 19.68
N ASP A 173 -5.87 5.50 20.44
CA ASP A 173 -5.15 6.40 21.35
C ASP A 173 -4.03 7.20 20.65
N VAL A 174 -4.37 7.82 19.52
CA VAL A 174 -3.43 8.61 18.73
C VAL A 174 -3.69 10.10 18.93
N GLN A 175 -2.64 10.83 19.29
CA GLN A 175 -2.65 12.29 19.30
C GLN A 175 -2.58 12.82 17.87
N VAL A 176 -3.69 13.37 17.38
CA VAL A 176 -3.81 13.81 15.98
C VAL A 176 -3.25 15.22 15.80
N THR A 177 -2.22 15.34 14.96
CA THR A 177 -1.74 16.66 14.50
C THR A 177 -2.61 17.20 13.37
N ALA A 178 -2.54 18.52 13.12
CA ALA A 178 -3.28 19.14 12.02
C ALA A 178 -2.94 18.52 10.64
N ASP A 179 -1.68 18.18 10.41
CA ASP A 179 -1.23 17.56 9.16
C ASP A 179 -1.75 16.13 9.02
N MET A 180 -1.73 15.33 10.10
CA MET A 180 -2.31 13.99 10.10
C MET A 180 -3.80 14.04 9.76
N LYS A 181 -4.55 14.94 10.41
CA LYS A 181 -5.98 15.11 10.13
C LYS A 181 -6.20 15.50 8.67
N LYS A 182 -5.46 16.49 8.16
CA LYS A 182 -5.53 16.92 6.75
C LYS A 182 -5.23 15.77 5.78
N ASN A 183 -4.20 14.98 6.05
CA ASN A 183 -3.83 13.83 5.21
C ASN A 183 -4.91 12.75 5.23
N CYS A 184 -5.45 12.42 6.41
CA CYS A 184 -6.57 11.48 6.56
C CYS A 184 -7.79 11.91 5.74
N LEU A 185 -8.19 13.18 5.84
CA LEU A 185 -9.35 13.71 5.11
C LEU A 185 -9.13 13.71 3.59
N ARG A 186 -7.92 14.03 3.13
CA ARG A 186 -7.57 13.93 1.70
C ARG A 186 -7.61 12.48 1.22
N PHE A 187 -7.23 11.53 2.07
CA PHE A 187 -7.19 10.11 1.74
C PHE A 187 -8.60 9.50 1.60
N ILE A 188 -9.57 9.96 2.40
CA ILE A 188 -10.96 9.48 2.34
C ILE A 188 -11.68 10.13 1.15
N ASP A 189 -11.53 9.51 -0.03
CA ASP A 189 -12.23 9.91 -1.25
C ASP A 189 -12.91 8.72 -1.92
N PRO A 190 -14.26 8.64 -1.93
CA PRO A 190 -14.98 7.52 -2.53
C PRO A 190 -14.84 7.45 -4.06
N LYS A 191 -14.36 8.50 -4.73
CA LYS A 191 -14.22 8.56 -6.19
C LYS A 191 -12.87 8.01 -6.66
N LYS A 192 -11.81 8.10 -5.85
CA LYS A 192 -10.45 7.72 -6.24
C LYS A 192 -10.14 6.23 -6.07
N GLY A 193 -10.90 5.52 -5.24
CA GLY A 193 -10.68 4.09 -5.02
C GLY A 193 -9.42 3.81 -4.20
N TYR A 194 -8.48 3.03 -4.74
CA TYR A 194 -7.22 2.74 -4.06
C TYR A 194 -6.26 3.93 -4.22
N GLN A 195 -5.56 4.28 -3.14
CA GLN A 195 -4.74 5.48 -3.07
C GLN A 195 -3.45 5.19 -2.29
N GLN A 196 -2.39 5.93 -2.59
CA GLN A 196 -1.17 5.93 -1.78
C GLN A 196 -1.33 6.87 -0.58
N VAL A 197 -0.65 6.55 0.52
CA VAL A 197 -0.56 7.46 1.68
C VAL A 197 0.47 8.55 1.44
N SER A 198 0.36 9.64 2.18
CA SER A 198 1.23 10.81 2.12
C SER A 198 2.71 10.48 2.26
N GLU A 199 3.05 9.45 3.05
CA GLU A 199 4.43 9.00 3.28
C GLU A 199 5.10 8.39 2.04
N THR A 200 4.34 7.67 1.21
CA THR A 200 4.83 6.98 0.02
C THR A 200 4.15 7.51 -1.25
N PHE A 201 3.74 8.77 -1.21
CA PHE A 201 3.02 9.39 -2.31
C PHE A 201 3.93 9.56 -3.52
N PHE A 202 3.42 9.14 -4.68
CA PHE A 202 3.97 9.48 -5.97
C PHE A 202 2.86 9.52 -7.02
N GLU A 203 3.10 10.25 -8.10
CA GLU A 203 2.28 10.27 -9.30
C GLU A 203 3.23 10.21 -10.51
N VAL A 204 2.88 9.39 -11.50
CA VAL A 204 3.64 9.29 -12.75
C VAL A 204 2.72 9.61 -13.90
N THR A 205 3.10 10.59 -14.71
CA THR A 205 2.36 11.01 -15.89
C THR A 205 3.30 10.98 -17.11
N GLU A 206 2.81 10.44 -18.22
CA GLU A 206 3.50 10.58 -19.49
C GLU A 206 3.32 12.01 -20.00
N ILE A 207 4.39 12.62 -20.49
CA ILE A 207 4.39 14.00 -21.00
C ILE A 207 4.85 14.03 -22.47
N GLU A 208 4.24 14.91 -23.25
CA GLU A 208 4.60 15.10 -24.66
C GLU A 208 5.80 16.04 -24.82
N GLY A 209 6.67 15.71 -25.77
CA GLY A 209 7.77 16.57 -26.21
C GLY A 209 9.15 16.22 -25.62
N PRO A 210 10.24 16.56 -26.33
CA PRO A 210 11.59 16.38 -25.81
C PRO A 210 11.86 17.40 -24.69
N PHE A 211 12.34 16.93 -23.55
CA PHE A 211 12.89 17.79 -22.50
C PHE A 211 14.31 18.17 -22.93
N VAL A 212 14.58 19.45 -23.20
CA VAL A 212 15.86 19.92 -23.78
C VAL A 212 16.79 20.56 -22.73
N ASP A 213 16.38 20.63 -21.46
CA ASP A 213 17.23 21.22 -20.42
C ASP A 213 18.34 20.26 -19.97
N THR A 214 19.56 20.82 -19.91
CA THR A 214 20.82 20.13 -19.68
C THR A 214 20.84 19.31 -18.40
N VAL A 215 21.22 18.04 -18.55
CA VAL A 215 21.22 17.02 -17.51
C VAL A 215 22.49 17.10 -16.68
N GLU A 216 22.41 17.58 -15.44
CA GLU A 216 23.39 17.19 -14.43
C GLU A 216 22.91 15.87 -13.80
N HIS A 217 23.39 14.75 -14.36
CA HIS A 217 23.76 13.49 -13.69
C HIS A 217 23.66 12.29 -14.64
N ILE A 218 24.83 11.75 -14.98
CA ILE A 218 25.01 10.52 -15.77
C ILE A 218 24.65 9.30 -14.92
N ILE A 219 23.81 8.43 -15.49
CA ILE A 219 23.53 7.08 -14.99
C ILE A 219 24.80 6.25 -15.05
N VAL A 220 25.14 5.60 -13.94
CA VAL A 220 26.16 4.55 -13.93
C VAL A 220 25.43 3.23 -14.19
N PRO A 221 25.49 2.65 -15.40
CA PRO A 221 25.18 1.23 -15.56
C PRO A 221 26.25 0.46 -14.78
N ARG A 222 25.92 -0.03 -13.58
CA ARG A 222 26.79 -0.97 -12.87
C ARG A 222 26.29 -2.38 -13.08
N GLY A 223 27.19 -3.22 -13.59
CA GLY A 223 27.12 -4.66 -13.40
C GLY A 223 26.83 -4.98 -11.93
N LEU A 224 25.98 -5.98 -11.76
CA LEU A 224 25.48 -6.53 -10.50
C LEU A 224 26.59 -6.69 -9.46
N GLU A 225 26.52 -5.96 -8.35
CA GLU A 225 27.20 -6.37 -7.11
C GLU A 225 26.25 -7.27 -6.33
N GLN A 226 26.68 -8.50 -6.11
CA GLN A 226 26.05 -9.50 -5.25
C GLN A 226 26.00 -8.95 -3.82
N VAL A 227 24.80 -8.80 -3.27
CA VAL A 227 24.59 -8.46 -1.85
C VAL A 227 24.55 -9.77 -1.07
N ASP A 228 25.39 -9.83 -0.04
CA ASP A 228 25.79 -10.98 0.78
C ASP A 228 24.69 -11.95 1.27
N ASP A 229 25.18 -13.17 1.53
CA ASP A 229 24.49 -14.35 2.02
C ASP A 229 23.69 -14.12 3.31
N THR A 230 22.37 -14.03 3.19
CA THR A 230 21.45 -14.20 4.32
C THR A 230 20.41 -15.29 4.01
N PRO A 231 20.16 -16.23 4.94
CA PRO A 231 19.32 -17.38 4.68
C PRO A 231 17.85 -17.05 4.98
N PHE A 232 17.21 -16.23 4.14
CA PHE A 232 15.75 -16.09 4.14
C PHE A 232 15.22 -15.94 2.71
N TYR A 233 14.30 -16.84 2.35
CA TYR A 233 13.50 -16.97 1.12
C TYR A 233 13.75 -15.97 -0.03
N ARG A 234 14.32 -16.47 -1.15
CA ARG A 234 14.44 -15.73 -2.43
C ARG A 234 13.08 -15.58 -3.10
N HIS A 235 12.44 -14.42 -2.94
CA HIS A 235 11.67 -13.85 -4.05
C HIS A 235 12.67 -13.51 -5.16
N VAL A 236 12.45 -14.02 -6.37
CA VAL A 236 13.22 -13.65 -7.57
C VAL A 236 13.14 -12.13 -7.70
N LYS A 237 14.21 -11.42 -7.33
CA LYS A 237 14.30 -9.97 -7.51
C LYS A 237 14.15 -9.74 -9.03
N PRO A 238 13.26 -8.85 -9.49
CA PRO A 238 13.45 -8.31 -10.83
C PRO A 238 14.83 -7.66 -10.82
N ASN A 239 15.73 -8.07 -11.71
CA ASN A 239 17.01 -7.38 -11.90
C ASN A 239 16.68 -6.05 -12.58
N PRO A 240 16.64 -4.91 -11.87
CA PRO A 240 16.35 -3.65 -12.52
C PRO A 240 17.49 -3.35 -13.48
N ARG A 241 17.13 -3.04 -14.74
CA ARG A 241 18.15 -2.73 -15.75
C ARG A 241 18.79 -1.37 -15.48
N PHE A 242 17.99 -0.44 -14.94
CA PHE A 242 18.43 0.89 -14.58
C PHE A 242 17.98 1.24 -13.16
N ILE A 243 18.88 1.83 -12.36
CA ILE A 243 18.58 2.41 -11.06
C ILE A 243 18.98 3.89 -11.10
N LEU A 244 17.99 4.76 -10.99
CA LEU A 244 18.13 6.22 -11.01
C LEU A 244 18.17 6.72 -9.56
N ARG A 245 19.20 7.49 -9.22
CA ARG A 245 19.44 8.05 -7.89
C ARG A 245 20.34 9.28 -7.96
N THR A 246 20.33 10.12 -6.93
CA THR A 246 21.36 11.16 -6.78
C THR A 246 22.71 10.53 -6.42
N GLY A 247 23.83 11.23 -6.67
CA GLY A 247 25.18 10.73 -6.38
C GLY A 247 25.49 10.52 -4.88
N LYS A 248 24.66 11.05 -3.98
CA LYS A 248 24.75 10.86 -2.53
C LYS A 248 23.51 10.09 -2.04
N PRO A 249 23.53 9.45 -0.85
CA PRO A 249 22.35 8.80 -0.29
C PRO A 249 21.32 9.83 0.19
N LYS A 250 20.71 10.56 -0.73
CA LYS A 250 19.70 11.59 -0.50
C LYS A 250 18.46 11.30 -1.36
N PRO A 251 17.26 11.73 -0.91
CA PRO A 251 16.08 11.72 -1.75
C PRO A 251 16.29 12.43 -3.09
N LEU A 252 15.58 11.96 -4.12
CA LEU A 252 15.35 12.67 -5.36
C LEU A 252 14.51 13.93 -5.11
N PRO A 253 14.59 14.95 -5.99
CA PRO A 253 13.65 16.05 -5.99
C PRO A 253 12.20 15.57 -6.04
N ASP A 254 11.29 16.39 -5.51
CA ASP A 254 9.85 16.14 -5.51
C ASP A 254 9.28 16.02 -6.93
N ASP A 255 9.98 16.54 -7.94
CA ASP A 255 9.57 16.55 -9.33
C ASP A 255 10.76 16.22 -10.23
N VAL A 256 10.69 15.06 -10.89
CA VAL A 256 11.71 14.57 -11.81
C VAL A 256 11.08 14.06 -13.10
N VAL A 257 11.82 14.11 -14.21
CA VAL A 257 11.43 13.50 -15.48
C VAL A 257 12.33 12.31 -15.76
N VAL A 258 11.74 11.16 -16.06
CA VAL A 258 12.43 9.98 -16.55
C VAL A 258 12.18 9.84 -18.05
N THR A 259 13.23 9.94 -18.84
CA THR A 259 13.17 9.75 -20.30
C THR A 259 13.66 8.36 -20.65
N LEU A 260 12.92 7.67 -21.50
CA LEU A 260 13.20 6.32 -21.97
C LEU A 260 13.21 6.30 -23.50
N GLU A 261 14.18 5.62 -24.09
CA GLU A 261 14.20 5.34 -25.52
C GLU A 261 13.99 3.83 -25.74
N ASN A 262 12.83 3.49 -26.32
CA ASN A 262 12.56 2.17 -26.83
C ASN A 262 13.02 2.09 -28.29
N THR A 263 14.02 1.27 -28.55
CA THR A 263 14.63 1.12 -29.89
C THR A 263 14.16 -0.12 -30.63
N THR A 264 13.26 -0.91 -30.03
CA THR A 264 12.69 -2.07 -30.72
C THR A 264 11.56 -1.65 -31.65
N ASN A 265 11.08 -2.60 -32.44
CA ASN A 265 9.93 -2.38 -33.32
C ASN A 265 8.59 -2.62 -32.61
N ASP A 266 8.63 -3.07 -31.35
CA ASP A 266 7.47 -3.50 -30.59
C ASP A 266 7.24 -2.61 -29.37
N VAL A 267 6.02 -2.69 -28.83
CA VAL A 267 5.65 -2.00 -27.59
C VAL A 267 6.24 -2.77 -26.40
N SER A 268 7.07 -2.11 -25.60
CA SER A 268 7.60 -2.65 -24.35
C SER A 268 6.65 -2.39 -23.19
N ASP A 269 6.34 -3.40 -22.35
CA ASP A 269 5.78 -3.11 -21.03
C ASP A 269 6.94 -2.77 -20.07
N ILE A 270 6.81 -1.69 -19.34
CA ILE A 270 7.80 -1.23 -18.38
C ILE A 270 7.17 -1.08 -17.00
N LYS A 271 8.02 -1.21 -15.98
CA LYS A 271 7.66 -0.98 -14.60
C LYS A 271 8.67 -0.06 -13.93
N PHE A 272 8.19 1.04 -13.39
CA PHE A 272 8.94 1.88 -12.47
C PHE A 272 8.72 1.31 -11.07
N LEU A 273 9.79 0.94 -10.37
CA LEU A 273 9.74 0.62 -8.95
C LEU A 273 10.23 1.84 -8.17
N LEU A 274 9.40 2.33 -7.27
CA LEU A 274 9.65 3.54 -6.49
C LEU A 274 10.13 3.12 -5.11
N ASP A 275 11.27 3.65 -4.69
CA ASP A 275 11.92 3.28 -3.44
C ASP A 275 12.02 4.46 -2.48
N PHE A 276 11.40 4.32 -1.31
CA PHE A 276 11.35 5.31 -0.24
C PHE A 276 12.20 4.91 0.99
N ASP A 277 12.62 3.65 1.09
CA ASP A 277 13.25 3.06 2.28
C ASP A 277 14.57 2.32 2.00
N TRP A 278 15.17 2.53 0.82
CA TRP A 278 16.34 1.81 0.30
C TRP A 278 16.05 0.36 -0.09
N GLN A 279 14.78 -0.02 -0.26
CA GLN A 279 14.38 -1.33 -0.72
C GLN A 279 13.21 -1.26 -1.70
N PHE A 280 13.45 -1.62 -2.97
CA PHE A 280 12.39 -1.68 -3.98
C PHE A 280 11.26 -2.65 -3.58
N SER A 281 10.04 -2.30 -4.00
CA SER A 281 8.85 -3.12 -3.81
C SER A 281 8.02 -3.19 -5.07
N GLN A 282 7.44 -4.37 -5.32
CA GLN A 282 6.51 -4.56 -6.43
C GLN A 282 5.18 -3.81 -6.24
N ASN A 283 4.90 -3.39 -5.01
CA ASN A 283 3.67 -2.70 -4.61
C ASN A 283 3.76 -1.18 -4.75
N LEU A 284 4.97 -0.62 -4.79
CA LEU A 284 5.23 0.79 -5.03
C LEU A 284 5.74 0.93 -6.46
N ALA A 285 4.81 0.82 -7.40
CA ALA A 285 5.18 0.75 -8.80
C ALA A 285 4.17 1.41 -9.74
N PHE A 286 4.70 1.99 -10.80
CA PHE A 286 3.94 2.44 -11.96
C PHE A 286 4.25 1.54 -13.15
N LYS A 287 3.22 1.21 -13.95
CA LYS A 287 3.36 0.38 -15.15
C LYS A 287 2.97 1.22 -16.35
N ALA A 288 3.75 1.14 -17.41
CA ALA A 288 3.46 1.80 -18.67
C ALA A 288 3.74 0.88 -19.86
N LYS A 289 3.15 1.22 -21.00
CA LYS A 289 3.47 0.63 -22.29
C LYS A 289 4.19 1.68 -23.12
N VAL A 290 5.37 1.36 -23.62
CA VAL A 290 6.25 2.30 -24.33
C VAL A 290 6.40 1.80 -25.75
N ALA A 291 5.86 2.57 -26.71
CA ALA A 291 6.01 2.29 -28.12
C ALA A 291 7.45 2.58 -28.59
N PRO A 292 7.85 2.17 -29.81
CA PRO A 292 9.12 2.57 -30.39
C PRO A 292 9.28 4.11 -30.39
N GLY A 293 10.43 4.59 -29.92
CA GLY A 293 10.74 6.02 -29.82
C GLY A 293 11.12 6.49 -28.42
N VAL A 294 11.10 7.81 -28.24
CA VAL A 294 11.45 8.48 -26.98
C VAL A 294 10.19 8.86 -26.22
N HIS A 295 10.13 8.45 -24.96
CA HIS A 295 9.02 8.71 -24.05
C HIS A 295 9.53 9.36 -22.76
N SER A 296 8.79 10.34 -22.27
CA SER A 296 9.13 11.09 -21.06
C SER A 296 8.04 10.91 -20.01
N PHE A 297 8.44 10.60 -18.79
CA PHE A 297 7.53 10.38 -17.66
C PHE A 297 7.87 11.35 -16.53
N ARG A 298 6.97 12.26 -16.20
CA ARG A 298 7.08 13.11 -15.02
C ARG A 298 6.68 12.31 -13.79
N VAL A 299 7.59 12.20 -12.83
CA VAL A 299 7.40 11.56 -11.54
C VAL A 299 7.36 12.64 -10.47
N GLN A 300 6.19 12.86 -9.89
CA GLN A 300 5.99 13.75 -8.75
C GLN A 300 5.93 12.92 -7.47
N SER A 301 6.57 13.38 -6.40
CA SER A 301 6.63 12.70 -5.10
C SER A 301 6.57 13.70 -3.94
N ASN A 302 6.60 13.19 -2.72
CA ASN A 302 6.59 13.98 -1.48
C ASN A 302 8.00 14.36 -0.97
N GLY A 303 9.03 14.25 -1.80
CA GLY A 303 10.43 14.50 -1.42
C GLY A 303 11.08 13.42 -0.57
N LYS A 304 10.41 12.28 -0.35
CA LYS A 304 10.99 11.11 0.32
C LYS A 304 11.44 10.01 -0.65
N LEU A 305 11.12 10.13 -1.95
CA LEU A 305 11.52 9.16 -2.96
C LEU A 305 13.04 9.17 -3.10
N LYS A 306 13.70 8.02 -2.94
CA LYS A 306 15.17 7.90 -2.94
C LYS A 306 15.73 7.42 -4.26
N ARG A 307 15.06 6.44 -4.85
CA ARG A 307 15.51 5.80 -6.09
C ARG A 307 14.31 5.39 -6.95
N ILE A 308 14.54 5.34 -8.26
CA ILE A 308 13.60 4.78 -9.22
C ILE A 308 14.34 3.65 -9.95
N ALA A 309 13.77 2.45 -9.96
CA ALA A 309 14.23 1.37 -10.81
C ALA A 309 13.33 1.24 -12.03
N VAL A 310 13.92 1.12 -13.22
CA VAL A 310 13.19 0.85 -14.47
C VAL A 310 13.40 -0.62 -14.83
N VAL A 311 12.30 -1.36 -14.88
CA VAL A 311 12.26 -2.80 -15.13
C VAL A 311 11.44 -3.06 -16.40
N PRO A 312 12.06 -3.42 -17.54
CA PRO A 312 11.32 -3.91 -18.69
C PRO A 312 10.69 -5.28 -18.39
N SER A 313 9.54 -5.59 -18.99
CA SER A 313 8.81 -6.84 -18.75
C SER A 313 9.39 -8.08 -19.43
N ILE A 314 10.28 -7.89 -20.40
CA ILE A 314 10.73 -8.97 -21.28
C ILE A 314 11.74 -9.87 -20.56
N THR A 315 11.46 -11.17 -20.65
CA THR A 315 12.18 -12.27 -19.97
C THR A 315 13.38 -12.80 -20.75
N ASP A 316 13.61 -12.32 -21.98
CA ASP A 316 14.69 -12.77 -22.84
C ASP A 316 15.84 -11.73 -22.89
N ASP A 317 17.07 -12.20 -23.08
CA ASP A 317 18.33 -11.40 -23.08
C ASP A 317 18.37 -10.24 -24.10
N GLN A 318 17.37 -10.12 -24.98
CA GLN A 318 17.17 -8.98 -25.85
C GLN A 318 16.33 -7.94 -25.11
N SER A 319 17.01 -7.01 -24.47
CA SER A 319 16.34 -6.02 -23.65
C SER A 319 16.17 -4.72 -24.45
N ASP A 320 14.92 -4.28 -24.59
CA ASP A 320 14.42 -3.27 -25.54
C ASP A 320 14.83 -1.81 -25.31
N LEU A 321 15.17 -1.48 -24.06
CA LEU A 321 15.47 -0.11 -23.62
C LEU A 321 16.97 0.18 -23.62
N ILE A 322 17.43 1.06 -24.52
CA ILE A 322 18.87 1.36 -24.63
C ILE A 322 19.26 2.54 -23.75
N ASN A 323 18.44 3.59 -23.75
CA ASN A 323 18.74 4.82 -23.02
C ASN A 323 17.65 5.13 -22.00
N VAL A 324 18.08 5.37 -20.78
CA VAL A 324 17.28 5.96 -19.71
C VAL A 324 17.97 7.23 -19.29
N GLN A 325 17.23 8.27 -18.94
CA GLN A 325 17.76 9.52 -18.38
C GLN A 325 16.86 9.98 -17.23
N LEU A 326 17.45 10.64 -16.23
CA LEU A 326 16.73 11.26 -15.12
C LEU A 326 17.07 12.76 -15.11
N LEU A 327 16.04 13.60 -15.14
CA LEU A 327 16.14 15.06 -15.11
C LEU A 327 15.44 15.57 -13.87
N ALA A 328 16.03 16.53 -13.16
CA ALA A 328 15.31 17.28 -12.14
C ALA A 328 14.52 18.41 -12.82
N CYS A 329 13.27 18.62 -12.42
CA CYS A 329 12.56 19.84 -12.79
C CYS A 329 13.02 20.95 -11.84
N ASP A 330 13.80 21.91 -12.33
CA ASP A 330 14.13 23.10 -11.53
C ASP A 330 12.82 23.83 -11.19
N GLN A 331 12.63 24.17 -9.91
CA GLN A 331 11.52 25.02 -9.48
C GLN A 331 11.83 26.45 -9.94
N GLN A 332 11.32 26.82 -11.13
CA GLN A 332 11.36 28.21 -11.62
C GLN A 332 10.50 29.14 -10.78
#